data_AF-A0A2N2R3C5-F1
#
_entry.id   AF-A0A2N2R3C5-F1
#
_cell.length_a   1.000
_cell.length_b   1.000
_cell.length_c   1.000
_cell.angle_alpha   90.00
_cell.angle_beta   90.00
_cell.angle_gamma   90.00
#
_symmetry.space_group_name_H-M   'P 1'
#
loop_
_entity.id
_entity.type
_entity.pdbx_description
1 polymer ?
#
loop_
_entity_poly.entity_id
_entity_poly.type
_entity_poly.pdbx_seq_one_letter_code
_entity_poly.pdbx_strand_id
1 'polypeptide(L)'
;MDTSCLLTAWAAHEAELRGFLRHRSGLPEEADDLLQEVFIRALRQDAQFCVIENPKAWLFQVARNILVDRFRHAHEHAPLSDDIPEALPDEAPTVDALSQCLPRVLSELSADDRLAITFCDIEGHSQQALAEHLGISLPGAKSRIQRARQRLREQLICACQVRFDDNGDVCCFVPRPPLTEAADK
;
A
#
# COMPACT_ATOMS: atom_id res chain seq x y z
N MET A 1 -27.51 -16.39 -16.57
CA MET A 1 -26.54 -15.56 -15.83
C MET A 1 -27.27 -14.30 -15.43
N ASP A 2 -27.54 -14.12 -14.14
CA ASP A 2 -28.26 -12.96 -13.63
C ASP A 2 -27.24 -11.88 -13.24
N THR A 3 -26.91 -11.01 -14.20
CA THR A 3 -25.99 -9.89 -14.00
C THR A 3 -26.69 -8.65 -13.42
N SER A 4 -27.99 -8.74 -13.13
CA SER A 4 -28.81 -7.62 -12.64
C SER A 4 -28.31 -7.06 -11.31
N CYS A 5 -27.85 -7.93 -10.40
CA CYS A 5 -27.31 -7.52 -9.11
C CYS A 5 -26.04 -6.67 -9.25
N LEU A 6 -25.14 -7.05 -10.17
CA LEU A 6 -23.88 -6.35 -10.43
C LEU A 6 -24.16 -4.99 -11.03
N LEU A 7 -25.00 -4.92 -12.07
CA LEU A 7 -25.32 -3.66 -12.72
C LEU A 7 -26.00 -2.67 -11.76
N THR A 8 -26.86 -3.18 -10.87
CA THR A 8 -27.50 -2.35 -9.83
C THR A 8 -26.49 -1.81 -8.83
N ALA A 9 -25.62 -2.67 -8.29
CA ALA A 9 -24.56 -2.25 -7.36
C ALA A 9 -23.55 -1.31 -8.02
N TRP A 10 -23.23 -1.56 -9.28
CA TRP A 10 -22.32 -0.73 -10.07
C TRP A 10 -22.89 0.66 -10.31
N ALA A 11 -24.12 0.76 -10.84
CA ALA A 11 -24.78 2.04 -11.07
C ALA A 11 -24.91 2.87 -9.78
N ALA A 12 -25.08 2.23 -8.62
CA ALA A 12 -25.15 2.91 -7.33
C ALA A 12 -23.81 3.48 -6.84
N HIS A 13 -22.66 2.93 -7.28
CA HIS A 13 -21.36 3.22 -6.68
C HIS A 13 -20.27 3.65 -7.68
N GLU A 14 -20.53 3.62 -8.98
CA GLU A 14 -19.56 3.97 -10.02
C GLU A 14 -19.00 5.38 -9.84
N ALA A 15 -19.85 6.38 -9.58
CA ALA A 15 -19.41 7.77 -9.41
C ALA A 15 -18.51 7.93 -8.18
N GLU A 16 -18.83 7.26 -7.07
CA GLU A 16 -18.02 7.27 -5.86
C GLU A 16 -16.67 6.55 -6.09
N LEU A 17 -16.67 5.42 -6.79
CA LEU A 17 -15.47 4.66 -7.13
C LEU A 17 -14.56 5.46 -8.06
N ARG A 18 -15.12 6.11 -9.08
CA ARG A 18 -14.38 6.97 -10.00
C ARG A 18 -13.73 8.15 -9.27
N GLY A 19 -14.48 8.80 -8.38
CA GLY A 19 -13.95 9.87 -7.53
C GLY A 19 -12.82 9.39 -6.61
N PHE A 20 -13.00 8.22 -6.00
CA PHE A 20 -11.99 7.58 -5.16
C PHE A 20 -10.71 7.26 -5.95
N LEU A 21 -10.83 6.63 -7.11
CA LEU A 21 -9.70 6.26 -7.97
C LEU A 21 -8.96 7.51 -8.48
N ARG A 22 -9.68 8.52 -8.96
CA ARG A 22 -9.10 9.78 -9.44
C ARG A 22 -8.29 10.51 -8.36
N HIS A 23 -8.73 10.44 -7.12
CA HIS A 23 -8.02 11.07 -6.00
C HIS A 23 -6.78 10.26 -5.57
N ARG A 24 -6.77 8.94 -5.81
CA ARG A 24 -5.75 8.03 -5.29
C ARG A 24 -4.73 7.53 -6.33
N SER A 25 -4.99 7.67 -7.63
CA SER A 25 -4.12 7.21 -8.71
C SER A 25 -2.91 8.12 -8.95
N GLY A 26 -2.92 9.36 -8.48
CA GLY A 26 -1.89 10.38 -8.76
C GLY A 26 -2.00 10.98 -10.17
N LEU A 27 -2.53 10.24 -11.14
CA LEU A 27 -2.84 10.68 -12.51
C LEU A 27 -4.35 10.60 -12.76
N PRO A 28 -5.05 11.74 -12.96
CA PRO A 28 -6.49 11.76 -13.17
C PRO A 28 -6.95 11.03 -14.44
N GLU A 29 -6.14 11.03 -15.51
CA GLU A 29 -6.47 10.36 -16.78
C GLU A 29 -6.66 8.84 -16.65
N GLU A 30 -6.01 8.20 -15.67
CA GLU A 30 -6.03 6.74 -15.52
C GLU A 30 -7.18 6.22 -14.66
N ALA A 31 -7.93 7.13 -14.04
CA ALA A 31 -9.02 6.76 -13.15
C ALA A 31 -10.09 5.91 -13.86
N ASP A 32 -10.30 6.19 -15.15
CA ASP A 32 -11.29 5.50 -15.97
C ASP A 32 -10.83 4.09 -16.36
N ASP A 33 -9.55 3.90 -16.65
CA ASP A 33 -8.96 2.58 -16.91
C ASP A 33 -8.99 1.71 -15.65
N LEU A 34 -8.61 2.28 -14.51
CA LEU A 34 -8.67 1.60 -13.22
C LEU A 34 -10.11 1.21 -12.86
N LEU A 35 -11.07 2.09 -13.14
CA LEU A 35 -12.48 1.83 -12.92
C LEU A 35 -12.98 0.69 -13.83
N GLN A 36 -12.58 0.69 -15.10
CA GLN A 36 -12.87 -0.40 -16.02
C GLN A 36 -12.32 -1.73 -15.50
N GLU A 37 -11.11 -1.74 -14.94
CA GLU A 37 -10.54 -2.96 -14.40
C GLU A 37 -11.30 -3.48 -13.16
N VAL A 38 -11.75 -2.58 -12.28
CA VAL A 38 -12.65 -2.97 -11.17
C VAL A 38 -13.91 -3.64 -11.73
N PHE A 39 -14.52 -3.07 -12.77
CA PHE A 39 -15.72 -3.65 -13.38
C PHE A 39 -15.47 -5.03 -13.97
N ILE A 40 -14.36 -5.22 -14.70
CA ILE A 40 -13.99 -6.52 -15.28
C ILE A 40 -13.79 -7.56 -14.18
N ARG A 41 -13.12 -7.21 -13.08
CA ARG A 41 -12.93 -8.12 -11.94
C ARG A 41 -14.25 -8.46 -11.24
N ALA A 42 -15.19 -7.52 -11.18
CA ALA A 42 -16.54 -7.75 -10.69
C ALA A 42 -17.35 -8.67 -11.62
N LEU A 43 -17.30 -8.44 -12.94
CA LEU A 43 -17.93 -9.30 -13.95
C LEU A 43 -17.42 -10.75 -13.88
N ARG A 44 -16.12 -10.95 -13.64
CA ARG A 44 -15.51 -12.28 -13.51
C ARG A 44 -16.02 -13.07 -12.30
N GLN A 45 -16.66 -12.43 -11.31
CA GLN A 45 -17.31 -13.12 -10.20
C GLN A 45 -18.64 -13.79 -10.60
N ASP A 46 -19.24 -13.38 -11.73
CA ASP A 46 -20.51 -13.90 -12.23
C ASP A 46 -21.57 -14.00 -11.11
N ALA A 47 -22.23 -15.16 -10.93
CA ALA A 47 -23.23 -15.36 -9.89
C ALA A 47 -22.69 -15.20 -8.46
N GLN A 48 -21.37 -15.32 -8.22
CA GLN A 48 -20.79 -15.13 -6.89
C GLN A 48 -20.84 -13.67 -6.42
N PHE A 49 -20.96 -12.71 -7.33
CA PHE A 49 -21.11 -11.31 -6.94
C PHE A 49 -22.42 -11.08 -6.17
N CYS A 50 -23.51 -11.74 -6.58
CA CYS A 50 -24.83 -11.52 -5.99
C CYS A 50 -24.98 -12.06 -4.56
N VAL A 51 -24.06 -12.93 -4.12
CA VAL A 51 -24.06 -13.47 -2.74
C VAL A 51 -23.18 -12.66 -1.79
N ILE A 52 -22.53 -11.60 -2.26
CA ILE A 52 -21.72 -10.71 -1.43
C ILE A 52 -22.65 -9.84 -0.56
N GLU A 53 -22.52 -9.94 0.75
CA GLU A 53 -23.34 -9.17 1.71
C GLU A 53 -23.20 -7.65 1.55
N ASN A 54 -21.99 -7.18 1.24
CA ASN A 54 -21.72 -5.76 1.02
C ASN A 54 -20.96 -5.52 -0.31
N PRO A 55 -21.70 -5.39 -1.43
CA PRO A 55 -21.11 -5.17 -2.74
C PRO A 55 -20.25 -3.90 -2.81
N LYS A 56 -20.65 -2.83 -2.12
CA LYS A 56 -19.89 -1.57 -2.05
C LYS A 56 -18.51 -1.80 -1.45
N ALA A 57 -18.45 -2.40 -0.26
CA ALA A 57 -17.19 -2.64 0.44
C ALA A 57 -16.24 -3.50 -0.41
N TRP A 58 -16.79 -4.51 -1.09
CA TRP A 58 -16.03 -5.38 -1.99
C TRP A 58 -15.48 -4.62 -3.20
N LEU A 59 -16.29 -3.80 -3.88
CA LEU A 59 -15.83 -3.00 -5.04
C LEU A 59 -14.69 -2.06 -4.65
N PHE A 60 -14.80 -1.38 -3.50
CA PHE A 60 -13.73 -0.52 -2.99
C PHE A 60 -12.49 -1.32 -2.55
N GLN A 61 -12.66 -2.55 -2.07
CA GLN A 61 -11.52 -3.42 -1.77
C GLN A 61 -10.78 -3.82 -3.04
N VAL A 62 -11.50 -4.14 -4.12
CA VAL A 62 -10.90 -4.44 -5.43
C VAL A 62 -10.16 -3.21 -5.98
N ALA A 63 -10.78 -2.03 -5.93
CA ALA A 63 -10.15 -0.78 -6.35
C ALA A 63 -8.84 -0.49 -5.60
N ARG A 64 -8.82 -0.67 -4.27
CA ARG A 64 -7.60 -0.54 -3.47
C ARG A 64 -6.53 -1.55 -3.86
N ASN A 65 -6.90 -2.80 -4.11
CA ASN A 65 -5.94 -3.83 -4.51
C ASN A 65 -5.30 -3.50 -5.86
N ILE A 66 -6.07 -3.00 -6.83
CA ILE A 66 -5.54 -2.58 -8.14
C ILE A 66 -4.56 -1.42 -7.97
N LEU A 67 -4.90 -0.40 -7.18
CA LEU A 67 -3.99 0.72 -6.90
C LEU A 67 -2.69 0.25 -6.27
N VAL A 68 -2.76 -0.64 -5.27
CA VAL A 68 -1.57 -1.20 -4.61
C VAL A 68 -0.70 -1.98 -5.59
N ASP A 69 -1.31 -2.80 -6.45
CA ASP A 69 -0.60 -3.57 -7.47
C ASP A 69 0.12 -2.65 -8.47
N ARG A 70 -0.59 -1.61 -8.93
CA ARG A 70 -0.03 -0.58 -9.80
C ARG A 70 1.14 0.15 -9.16
N PHE A 71 1.01 0.60 -7.91
CA PHE A 71 2.10 1.29 -7.23
C PHE A 71 3.32 0.39 -7.07
N ARG A 72 3.17 -0.93 -6.87
CA ARG A 72 4.31 -1.85 -6.86
C ARG A 72 5.01 -1.90 -8.23
N HIS A 73 4.25 -2.02 -9.31
CA HIS A 73 4.82 -2.12 -10.66
C HIS A 73 5.34 -0.79 -11.23
N ALA A 74 4.81 0.35 -10.78
CA ALA A 74 5.29 1.67 -11.19
C ALA A 74 6.74 1.95 -10.71
N HIS A 75 7.17 1.34 -9.60
CA HIS A 75 8.56 1.44 -9.14
C HIS A 75 9.54 0.67 -10.03
N GLU A 76 9.06 -0.33 -10.79
CA GLU A 76 9.89 -1.13 -11.71
C GLU A 76 10.07 -0.45 -13.08
N HIS A 77 9.20 0.51 -13.42
CA HIS A 77 9.16 1.17 -14.72
C HIS A 77 9.14 2.69 -14.58
N ALA A 78 10.27 3.27 -14.15
CA ALA A 78 10.50 4.70 -14.33
C ALA A 78 10.89 4.94 -15.81
N PRO A 79 10.09 5.68 -16.60
CA PRO A 79 10.54 6.14 -17.91
C PRO A 79 11.68 7.14 -17.73
N LEU A 80 12.79 6.92 -18.43
CA LEU A 80 13.85 7.93 -18.57
C LEU A 80 13.32 9.02 -19.51
N SER A 81 13.14 10.23 -18.99
CA SER A 81 12.91 11.42 -19.81
C SER A 81 14.25 11.92 -20.34
N ASP A 82 14.37 12.13 -21.65
CA ASP A 82 15.57 12.71 -22.29
C ASP A 82 15.72 14.22 -21.98
N ASP A 83 14.66 14.86 -21.49
CA ASP A 83 14.72 16.19 -20.91
C ASP A 83 14.58 16.05 -19.40
N ILE A 84 15.71 16.05 -18.69
CA ILE A 84 15.76 16.28 -17.25
C ILE A 84 16.01 17.78 -17.07
N PRO A 85 15.00 18.60 -16.74
CA PRO A 85 15.26 19.88 -16.11
C PRO A 85 16.10 19.58 -14.87
N GLU A 86 17.25 20.24 -14.75
CA GLU A 86 18.10 20.18 -13.57
C GLU A 86 17.19 20.32 -12.34
N ALA A 87 17.05 19.23 -11.60
CA ALA A 87 16.19 19.20 -10.43
C ALA A 87 16.69 20.32 -9.52
N LEU A 88 15.90 21.39 -9.42
CA LEU A 88 15.96 22.25 -8.25
C LEU A 88 15.93 21.30 -7.06
N PRO A 89 16.78 21.49 -6.03
CA PRO A 89 16.69 20.69 -4.83
C PRO A 89 15.37 21.05 -4.16
N ASP A 90 14.29 20.45 -4.62
CA ASP A 90 13.07 20.33 -3.87
C ASP A 90 13.51 19.61 -2.61
N GLU A 91 13.28 20.26 -1.46
CA GLU A 91 13.51 19.66 -0.16
C GLU A 91 12.92 18.25 -0.23
N ALA A 92 13.78 17.23 -0.20
CA ALA A 92 13.35 15.85 -0.36
C ALA A 92 12.11 15.66 0.51
N PRO A 93 10.97 15.21 -0.04
CA PRO A 93 9.72 15.17 0.71
C PRO A 93 10.02 14.49 2.04
N THR A 94 9.48 15.01 3.16
CA THR A 94 9.82 14.58 4.53
C THR A 94 9.85 13.05 4.72
N VAL A 95 9.12 12.33 3.88
CA VAL A 95 9.09 10.86 3.73
C VAL A 95 10.45 10.27 3.30
N ASP A 96 11.17 10.87 2.36
CA ASP A 96 12.49 10.41 1.90
C ASP A 96 13.55 10.58 2.97
N ALA A 97 13.47 11.63 3.78
CA ALA A 97 14.34 11.79 4.94
C ALA A 97 14.00 10.78 6.06
N LEU A 98 12.74 10.34 6.16
CA LEU A 98 12.30 9.30 7.12
C LEU A 98 12.91 7.92 6.81
N SER A 99 13.26 7.66 5.54
CA SER A 99 13.87 6.39 5.12
C SER A 99 15.12 6.03 5.94
N GLN A 100 15.88 7.03 6.38
CA GLN A 100 17.08 6.85 7.22
C GLN A 100 16.77 6.24 8.59
N CYS A 101 15.55 6.44 9.10
CA CYS A 101 15.11 5.87 10.36
C CYS A 101 14.71 4.39 10.24
N LEU A 102 14.34 3.95 9.04
CA LEU A 102 13.74 2.65 8.81
C LEU A 102 14.65 1.46 9.17
N PRO A 103 15.95 1.42 8.78
CA PRO A 103 16.83 0.30 9.13
C PRO A 103 16.93 0.08 10.63
N ARG A 104 17.05 1.17 11.39
CA ARG A 104 17.13 1.11 12.85
C ARG A 104 15.83 0.62 13.47
N VAL A 105 14.70 1.19 13.07
CA VAL A 105 13.40 0.78 13.64
C VAL A 105 13.08 -0.68 13.30
N LEU A 106 13.40 -1.14 12.09
CA LEU A 106 13.24 -2.56 11.72
C LEU A 106 14.08 -3.49 12.60
N SER A 107 15.28 -3.08 12.99
CA SER A 107 16.13 -3.87 13.90
C SER A 107 15.54 -3.99 15.32
N GLU A 108 14.74 -3.00 15.74
CA GLU A 108 14.08 -2.94 17.05
C GLU A 108 12.76 -3.74 17.08
N LEU A 109 12.24 -4.17 15.93
CA LEU A 109 11.08 -5.06 15.84
C LEU A 109 11.45 -6.51 16.16
N SER A 110 10.43 -7.29 16.55
CA SER A 110 10.56 -8.74 16.66
C SER A 110 10.95 -9.37 15.32
N ALA A 111 11.64 -10.51 15.35
CA ALA A 111 12.10 -11.18 14.12
C ALA A 111 10.93 -11.50 13.17
N ASP A 112 9.81 -11.98 13.71
CA ASP A 112 8.58 -12.25 12.95
C ASP A 112 8.01 -10.99 12.29
N ASP A 113 7.96 -9.87 13.01
CA ASP A 113 7.41 -8.61 12.48
C ASP A 113 8.34 -8.03 11.42
N ARG A 114 9.66 -8.01 11.68
CA ARG A 114 10.66 -7.56 10.71
C ARG A 114 10.60 -8.38 9.43
N LEU A 115 10.49 -9.70 9.54
CA LEU A 115 10.37 -10.59 8.38
C LEU A 115 9.10 -10.28 7.58
N ALA A 116 7.95 -10.16 8.24
CA ALA A 116 6.68 -9.88 7.56
C ALA A 116 6.71 -8.55 6.79
N ILE A 117 7.30 -7.50 7.39
CA ILE A 117 7.47 -6.20 6.73
C ILE A 117 8.48 -6.28 5.59
N THR A 118 9.66 -6.85 5.82
CA THR A 118 10.72 -6.92 4.81
C THR A 118 10.23 -7.69 3.59
N PHE A 119 9.66 -8.87 3.81
CA PHE A 119 9.24 -9.76 2.74
C PHE A 119 8.07 -9.19 1.90
N CYS A 120 7.05 -8.63 2.56
CA CYS A 120 5.86 -8.16 1.83
C CYS A 120 5.89 -6.69 1.42
N ASP A 121 6.40 -5.81 2.28
CA ASP A 121 6.34 -4.37 2.09
C ASP A 121 7.60 -3.80 1.45
N ILE A 122 8.78 -4.42 1.65
CA ILE A 122 10.06 -3.95 1.07
C ILE A 122 10.42 -4.74 -0.19
N GLU A 123 10.39 -6.08 -0.12
CA GLU A 123 10.73 -6.98 -1.24
C GLU A 123 9.52 -7.20 -2.17
N GLY A 124 8.33 -6.74 -1.80
CA GLY A 124 7.14 -6.76 -2.64
C GLY A 124 6.45 -8.12 -2.80
N HIS A 125 6.88 -9.16 -2.08
CA HIS A 125 6.28 -10.49 -2.17
C HIS A 125 4.81 -10.51 -1.73
N SER A 126 4.03 -11.42 -2.30
CA SER A 126 2.62 -11.55 -1.95
C SER A 126 2.42 -12.06 -0.52
N GLN A 127 1.31 -11.66 0.11
CA GLN A 127 0.93 -12.16 1.44
C GLN A 127 0.66 -13.68 1.44
N GLN A 128 0.31 -14.22 0.27
CA GLN A 128 0.15 -15.65 0.04
C GLN A 128 1.52 -16.35 0.07
N ALA A 129 2.54 -15.79 -0.58
CA ALA A 129 3.90 -16.30 -0.50
C ALA A 129 4.46 -16.26 0.93
N LEU A 130 4.14 -15.21 1.71
CA LEU A 130 4.50 -15.18 3.14
C LEU A 130 3.80 -16.29 3.94
N ALA A 131 2.52 -16.55 3.65
CA ALA A 131 1.77 -17.61 4.30
C ALA A 131 2.40 -18.98 4.06
N GLU A 132 2.79 -19.25 2.81
CA GLU A 132 3.49 -20.47 2.40
C GLU A 132 4.87 -20.56 3.04
N HIS A 133 5.65 -19.48 3.02
CA HIS A 133 6.98 -19.41 3.61
C HIS A 133 6.96 -19.71 5.12
N LEU A 134 5.93 -19.21 5.84
CA LEU A 134 5.78 -19.39 7.28
C LEU A 134 4.98 -20.65 7.66
N GLY A 135 4.43 -21.39 6.69
CA GLY A 135 3.58 -22.56 6.95
C GLY A 135 2.28 -22.21 7.71
N ILE A 136 1.72 -21.02 7.50
CA ILE A 136 0.49 -20.54 8.15
C ILE A 136 -0.64 -20.31 7.14
N SER A 137 -1.86 -20.11 7.64
CA SER A 137 -2.99 -19.74 6.77
C SER A 137 -2.86 -18.30 6.24
N LEU A 138 -3.42 -18.03 5.05
CA LEU A 138 -3.46 -16.69 4.47
C LEU A 138 -4.10 -15.63 5.42
N PRO A 139 -5.22 -15.91 6.12
CA PRO A 139 -5.74 -15.00 7.15
C PRO A 139 -4.74 -14.75 8.29
N GLY A 140 -3.97 -15.78 8.68
CA GLY A 140 -2.90 -15.66 9.68
C GLY A 140 -1.79 -14.74 9.21
N ALA A 141 -1.34 -14.88 7.96
CA ALA A 141 -0.35 -13.99 7.34
C ALA A 141 -0.85 -12.54 7.26
N LYS A 142 -2.09 -12.33 6.80
CA LYS A 142 -2.74 -11.01 6.78
C LYS A 142 -2.75 -10.34 8.15
N SER A 143 -3.20 -11.07 9.17
CA SER A 143 -3.25 -10.57 10.55
C SER A 143 -1.85 -10.27 11.10
N ARG A 144 -0.85 -11.09 10.78
CA ARG A 144 0.54 -10.86 11.18
C ARG A 144 1.11 -9.59 10.54
N ILE A 145 0.96 -9.42 9.22
CA ILE A 145 1.41 -8.22 8.51
C ILE A 145 0.75 -6.97 9.08
N GLN A 146 -0.57 -7.00 9.30
CA GLN A 146 -1.29 -5.86 9.86
C GLN A 146 -0.74 -5.45 11.24
N ARG A 147 -0.52 -6.42 12.14
CA ARG A 147 0.06 -6.15 13.46
C ARG A 147 1.50 -5.67 13.38
N ALA A 148 2.30 -6.23 12.48
CA ALA A 148 3.67 -5.78 12.23
C ALA A 148 3.71 -4.32 11.76
N ARG A 149 2.81 -3.92 10.85
CA ARG A 149 2.70 -2.52 10.38
C ARG A 149 2.30 -1.57 11.49
N GLN A 150 1.36 -1.98 12.34
CA GLN A 150 0.95 -1.18 13.49
C GLN A 150 2.12 -0.95 14.45
N ARG A 151 2.87 -2.01 14.78
CA ARG A 151 4.05 -1.92 15.65
C ARG A 151 5.16 -1.07 15.04
N LEU A 152 5.42 -1.21 13.74
CA LEU A 152 6.36 -0.38 13.01
C LEU A 152 5.98 1.10 13.12
N ARG A 153 4.70 1.43 12.90
CA ARG A 153 4.18 2.79 13.04
C ARG A 153 4.39 3.34 14.45
N GLU A 154 4.03 2.57 15.48
CA GLU A 154 4.21 2.96 16.88
C GLU A 154 5.69 3.22 17.23
N GLN A 155 6.60 2.38 16.74
CA GLN A 155 8.03 2.57 16.94
C GLN A 155 8.57 3.80 16.20
N LEU A 156 8.13 4.05 14.96
CA LEU A 156 8.50 5.27 14.24
C LEU A 156 8.03 6.53 14.98
N ILE A 157 6.81 6.53 15.51
CA ILE A 157 6.27 7.64 16.31
C ILE A 157 7.09 7.87 17.57
N CYS A 158 7.33 6.82 18.36
CA CYS A 158 8.01 6.93 19.64
C CYS A 158 9.48 7.33 19.45
N ALA A 159 10.15 6.65 18.52
CA ALA A 159 11.60 6.62 18.48
C ALA A 159 12.20 7.61 17.47
N CYS A 160 11.42 8.04 16.47
CA CYS A 160 11.80 9.10 15.53
C CYS A 160 10.92 10.36 15.68
N GLN A 161 10.07 10.40 16.73
CA GLN A 161 9.19 11.52 17.05
C GLN A 161 8.36 11.99 15.86
N VAL A 162 7.93 11.04 15.02
CA VAL A 162 7.13 11.32 13.82
C VAL A 162 5.80 11.91 14.23
N ARG A 163 5.50 13.10 13.69
CA ARG A 163 4.21 13.77 13.84
C ARG A 163 3.46 13.72 12.53
N PHE A 164 2.15 13.56 12.63
CA PHE A 164 1.24 13.61 11.49
C PHE A 164 0.48 14.93 11.49
N ASP A 165 0.12 15.42 10.31
CA ASP A 165 -0.81 16.53 10.14
C ASP A 165 -2.28 16.06 10.26
N ASP A 166 -3.22 16.99 10.08
CA ASP A 166 -4.67 16.72 10.15
C ASP A 166 -5.16 15.77 9.04
N ASN A 167 -4.38 15.58 7.97
CA ASN A 167 -4.67 14.66 6.87
C ASN A 167 -4.09 13.25 7.11
N GLY A 168 -3.25 13.09 8.14
CA GLY A 168 -2.56 11.85 8.47
C GLY A 168 -1.21 11.68 7.77
N ASP A 169 -0.71 12.73 7.10
CA ASP A 169 0.58 12.76 6.42
C ASP A 169 1.69 13.15 7.38
N VAL A 170 2.94 12.71 7.11
CA VAL A 170 4.08 12.99 7.99
C VAL A 170 4.46 14.48 7.90
N CYS A 171 4.17 15.23 8.95
CA CYS A 171 4.43 16.66 9.03
C CYS A 171 5.89 16.96 9.41
N CYS A 172 6.44 16.22 10.39
CA CYS A 172 7.83 16.37 10.82
C CYS A 172 8.30 15.14 11.62
N PHE A 173 9.62 14.99 11.76
CA PHE A 173 10.26 13.96 12.58
C PHE A 173 11.65 14.41 13.03
N VAL A 174 12.18 13.77 14.07
CA VAL A 174 13.56 13.98 14.53
C VAL A 174 14.36 12.73 14.16
N PRO A 175 15.25 12.78 13.14
CA PRO A 175 16.05 11.63 12.77
C PRO A 175 16.91 11.18 13.96
N ARG A 176 16.84 9.90 14.31
CA ARG A 176 17.84 9.31 15.21
C ARG A 176 19.11 9.04 14.41
N PRO A 177 20.30 9.19 15.03
CA PRO A 177 21.54 8.78 14.38
C PRO A 177 21.41 7.35 13.87
N PRO A 178 21.95 7.06 12.66
CA PRO A 178 21.98 5.71 12.13
C PRO A 178 22.68 4.78 13.13
N LEU A 179 22.37 3.48 13.07
CA LEU A 179 23.15 2.49 13.80
C LEU A 179 24.60 2.65 13.32
N THR A 180 25.48 3.13 14.19
CA THR A 180 26.92 3.05 13.95
C THR A 180 27.19 1.56 13.77
N GLU A 181 27.65 1.17 12.58
CA GLU A 181 28.28 -0.14 12.40
C GLU A 181 29.27 -0.26 13.56
N ALA A 182 28.99 -1.18 14.48
CA ALA A 182 29.95 -1.53 15.49
C ALA A 182 31.20 -1.93 14.70
N ALA A 183 32.30 -1.20 14.92
CA ALA A 183 33.60 -1.59 14.43
C ALA A 183 33.90 -2.97 15.02
N ASP A 184 33.56 -4.02 14.27
CA ASP A 184 34.04 -5.36 14.52
C ASP A 184 35.57 -5.30 14.41
N LYS A 185 36.20 -5.52 15.55
CA LYS A 185 37.64 -5.67 15.72
C LYS A 185 37.90 -6.97 16.43
#